data_AF-A0A2E2C791-F1
#
_entry.id   AF-A0A2E2C791-F1
#
_cell.length_a   1.000
_cell.length_b   1.000
_cell.length_c   1.000
_cell.angle_alpha   90.00
_cell.angle_beta   90.00
_cell.angle_gamma   90.00
#
_symmetry.space_group_name_H-M   'P 1'
#
loop_
_entity.id
_entity.type
_entity.pdbx_description
1 polymer ?
#
loop_
_entity_poly.entity_id
_entity_poly.type
_entity_poly.pdbx_seq_one_letter_code
_entity_poly.pdbx_strand_id
1 'polypeptide(L)'
;MFHLSDTNTILTGVLLITVAWMLRKNFRYQHQVRNRNPLAEAQHELSSLEQSQFNRLNQLEIKLYEYGREVESRSDDRLRVLDELLREADREINRLRQQLALTQQKQTKAGQEAGPDILMYEKSQPLSATAEKRLMMVYLSQAGFSAQEISNCFQCQREEVERVLAEDSPPGSEIA
;
A
#
# COMPACT_ATOMS: atom_id res chain seq x y z
N MET A 1 90.49 22.37 22.84
CA MET A 1 89.17 22.49 23.50
C MET A 1 88.09 22.19 22.47
N PHE A 2 87.54 20.98 22.48
CA PHE A 2 86.35 20.65 21.68
C PHE A 2 85.26 20.19 22.63
N HIS A 3 84.41 21.12 23.05
CA HIS A 3 83.15 20.80 23.71
C HIS A 3 82.13 20.39 22.64
N LEU A 4 82.23 19.15 22.15
CA LEU A 4 81.28 18.51 21.22
C LEU A 4 80.83 17.12 21.69
N SER A 5 81.04 16.77 22.97
CA SER A 5 81.06 15.37 23.40
C SER A 5 79.72 14.77 23.86
N ASP A 6 78.74 15.56 24.29
CA ASP A 6 77.61 14.97 25.04
C ASP A 6 76.31 14.98 24.22
N THR A 7 76.00 16.07 23.52
CA THR A 7 74.81 16.15 22.67
C THR A 7 74.93 15.27 21.43
N ASN A 8 76.12 15.22 20.81
CA ASN A 8 76.36 14.39 19.64
C ASN A 8 76.38 12.90 19.96
N THR A 9 76.85 12.49 21.14
CA THR A 9 76.83 11.08 21.57
C THR A 9 75.42 10.62 21.95
N ILE A 10 74.62 11.49 22.56
CA ILE A 10 73.19 11.24 22.79
C ILE A 10 72.45 11.14 21.45
N LEU A 11 72.71 12.06 20.51
CA LEU A 11 72.06 12.06 19.20
C LEU A 11 72.41 10.82 18.37
N THR A 12 73.68 10.41 18.33
CA THR A 12 74.10 9.19 17.63
C THR A 12 73.58 7.94 18.32
N GLY A 13 73.51 7.92 19.66
CA GLY A 13 72.90 6.84 20.43
C GLY A 13 71.41 6.68 20.12
N VAL A 14 70.64 7.78 20.10
CA VAL A 14 69.22 7.76 19.72
C VAL A 14 69.04 7.30 18.26
N LEU A 15 69.89 7.78 17.34
CA LEU A 15 69.84 7.38 15.94
C LEU A 15 70.11 5.88 15.75
N LEU A 16 71.07 5.31 16.49
CA LEU A 16 71.31 3.87 16.46
C LEU A 16 70.15 3.06 17.04
N ILE A 17 69.50 3.56 18.10
CA ILE A 17 68.32 2.89 18.67
C ILE A 17 67.14 2.91 17.68
N THR A 18 66.87 4.04 17.02
CA THR A 18 65.78 4.12 16.04
C THR A 18 66.06 3.25 14.81
N VAL A 19 67.30 3.22 14.33
CA VAL A 19 67.71 2.34 13.22
C VAL A 19 67.61 0.87 13.61
N ALA A 20 68.08 0.48 14.80
CA ALA A 20 67.94 -0.88 15.31
C ALA A 20 66.47 -1.30 15.48
N TRP A 21 65.63 -0.38 15.94
CA TRP A 21 64.19 -0.62 16.08
C TRP A 21 63.50 -0.78 14.72
N MET A 22 63.84 0.07 13.74
CA MET A 22 63.34 -0.04 12.37
C MET A 22 63.78 -1.36 11.72
N LEU A 23 65.05 -1.75 11.85
CA LEU A 23 65.55 -3.04 11.37
C LEU A 23 64.81 -4.21 12.02
N ARG A 24 64.64 -4.19 13.35
CA ARG A 24 63.89 -5.23 14.07
C ARG A 24 62.44 -5.34 13.58
N LYS A 25 61.78 -4.21 13.33
CA LYS A 25 60.42 -4.16 12.77
C LYS A 25 60.40 -4.72 11.34
N ASN A 26 61.38 -4.35 10.51
CA ASN A 26 61.46 -4.79 9.12
C ASN A 26 61.76 -6.30 8.98
N PHE A 27 62.66 -6.85 9.81
CA PHE A 27 62.95 -8.29 9.81
C PHE A 27 61.74 -9.12 10.25
N ARG A 28 60.98 -8.65 11.25
CA ARG A 28 59.72 -9.31 11.64
C ARG A 28 58.70 -9.31 10.51
N TYR A 29 58.57 -8.18 9.81
CA TYR A 29 57.65 -8.05 8.69
C TYR A 29 58.08 -8.93 7.50
N GLN A 30 59.38 -8.94 7.15
CA GLN A 30 59.92 -9.81 6.11
C GLN A 30 59.75 -11.30 6.43
N HIS A 31 59.97 -11.74 7.67
CA HIS A 31 59.71 -13.12 8.07
C HIS A 31 58.23 -13.50 7.97
N GLN A 32 57.33 -12.58 8.34
CA GLN A 32 55.90 -12.79 8.23
C GLN A 32 55.44 -12.86 6.77
N VAL A 33 56.01 -12.03 5.89
CA VAL A 33 55.73 -12.05 4.44
C VAL A 33 56.32 -13.31 3.79
N ARG A 34 57.52 -13.75 4.18
CA ARG A 34 58.17 -14.94 3.61
C ARG A 34 57.47 -16.25 3.98
N ASN A 35 56.86 -16.30 5.15
CA ASN A 35 56.10 -17.47 5.63
C ASN A 35 54.59 -17.32 5.39
N ARG A 36 54.15 -16.33 4.59
CA ARG A 36 52.74 -16.12 4.30
C ARG A 36 52.28 -17.19 3.30
N ASN A 37 51.36 -18.04 3.74
CA ASN A 37 50.76 -19.06 2.89
C ASN A 37 49.56 -18.44 2.14
N PRO A 38 49.66 -18.18 0.83
CA PRO A 38 48.59 -17.51 0.08
C PRO A 38 47.30 -18.33 0.06
N LEU A 39 47.41 -19.65 0.14
CA LEU A 39 46.26 -20.55 0.20
C LEU A 39 45.49 -20.42 1.53
N ALA A 40 46.19 -20.31 2.66
CA ALA A 40 45.55 -20.16 3.97
C ALA A 40 44.87 -18.80 4.11
N GLU A 41 45.46 -17.76 3.51
CA GLU A 41 44.85 -16.44 3.46
C GLU A 41 43.61 -16.40 2.58
N ALA A 42 43.66 -16.96 1.37
CA ALA A 42 42.49 -17.08 0.52
C ALA A 42 41.36 -17.91 1.17
N GLN A 43 41.70 -18.96 1.91
CA GLN A 43 40.72 -19.74 2.69
C GLN A 43 40.11 -18.94 3.83
N HIS A 44 40.91 -18.12 4.53
CA HIS A 44 40.40 -17.23 5.57
C HIS A 44 39.51 -16.12 4.98
N GLU A 45 39.87 -15.58 3.82
CA GLU A 45 39.03 -14.61 3.13
C GLU A 45 37.70 -15.26 2.71
N LEU A 46 37.74 -16.46 2.13
CA LEU A 46 36.53 -17.22 1.76
C LEU A 46 35.64 -17.51 2.98
N SER A 47 36.20 -18.00 4.09
CA SER A 47 35.41 -18.29 5.29
C SER A 47 34.81 -17.03 5.90
N SER A 48 35.54 -15.90 5.87
CA SER A 48 35.02 -14.61 6.33
C SER A 48 33.86 -14.12 5.44
N LEU A 49 33.94 -14.33 4.13
CA LEU A 49 32.88 -14.02 3.19
C LEU A 49 31.68 -14.92 3.42
N GLU A 50 31.87 -16.23 3.55
CA GLU A 50 30.81 -17.20 3.86
C GLU A 50 30.07 -16.83 5.15
N GLN A 51 30.82 -16.49 6.19
CA GLN A 51 30.24 -16.09 7.47
C GLN A 51 29.48 -14.76 7.36
N SER A 52 29.97 -13.81 6.55
CA SER A 52 29.24 -12.57 6.27
C SER A 52 27.92 -12.82 5.53
N GLN A 53 27.90 -13.76 4.57
CA GLN A 53 26.69 -14.14 3.84
C GLN A 53 25.71 -14.86 4.75
N PHE A 54 26.18 -15.76 5.62
CA PHE A 54 25.35 -16.44 6.59
C PHE A 54 24.72 -15.46 7.59
N ASN A 55 25.50 -14.51 8.10
CA ASN A 55 24.98 -13.45 8.98
C ASN A 55 23.93 -12.59 8.26
N ARG A 56 24.14 -12.26 6.98
CA ARG A 56 23.16 -11.54 6.17
C ARG A 56 21.88 -12.34 5.96
N LEU A 57 21.99 -13.66 5.77
CA LEU A 57 20.83 -14.55 5.66
C LEU A 57 20.02 -14.56 6.96
N ASN A 58 20.69 -14.74 8.11
CA ASN A 58 20.01 -14.70 9.42
C ASN A 58 19.31 -13.37 9.67
N GLN A 59 19.92 -12.24 9.27
CA GLN A 59 19.27 -10.93 9.38
C GLN A 59 18.02 -10.84 8.49
N LEU A 60 18.05 -11.42 7.29
CA LEU A 60 16.89 -11.45 6.40
C LEU A 60 15.79 -12.35 6.95
N GLU A 61 16.14 -13.48 7.57
CA GLU A 61 15.18 -14.37 8.23
C GLU A 61 14.47 -13.66 9.39
N ILE A 62 15.22 -12.98 10.25
CA ILE A 62 14.64 -12.19 11.36
C ILE A 62 13.72 -11.11 10.80
N LYS A 63 14.14 -10.37 9.78
CA LYS A 63 13.30 -9.36 9.13
C LYS A 63 12.02 -9.95 8.56
N LEU A 64 12.09 -11.12 7.91
CA LEU A 64 10.93 -11.80 7.35
C LEU A 64 9.94 -12.17 8.46
N TYR A 65 10.44 -12.66 9.60
CA TYR A 65 9.61 -12.96 10.77
C TYR A 65 8.96 -11.70 11.35
N GLU A 66 9.73 -10.61 11.49
CA GLU A 66 9.20 -9.31 11.95
C GLU A 66 8.12 -8.76 11.02
N TYR A 67 8.36 -8.81 9.70
CA TYR A 67 7.36 -8.42 8.70
C TYR A 67 6.10 -9.29 8.77
N GLY A 68 6.26 -10.60 8.94
CA GLY A 68 5.13 -11.52 9.14
C GLY A 68 4.27 -11.09 10.33
N ARG A 69 4.91 -10.80 11.47
CA ARG A 69 4.24 -10.35 12.68
C ARG A 69 3.57 -8.98 12.53
N GLU A 70 4.23 -8.05 11.82
CA GLU A 70 3.66 -6.72 11.56
C GLU A 70 2.42 -6.81 10.65
N VAL A 71 2.49 -7.64 9.61
CA VAL A 71 1.36 -7.87 8.70
C VAL A 71 0.20 -8.53 9.43
N GLU A 72 0.46 -9.52 10.28
CA GLU A 72 -0.55 -10.17 11.12
C GLU A 72 -1.22 -9.15 12.04
N SER A 73 -0.45 -8.37 12.80
CA SER A 73 -0.99 -7.32 13.68
C SER A 73 -1.82 -6.28 12.91
N ARG A 74 -1.37 -5.83 11.74
CA ARG A 74 -2.13 -4.88 10.92
C ARG A 74 -3.40 -5.50 10.33
N SER A 75 -3.37 -6.80 10.04
CA SER A 75 -4.53 -7.53 9.53
C SER A 75 -5.57 -7.68 10.63
N ASP A 76 -5.15 -8.06 11.83
CA ASP A 76 -6.02 -8.15 13.01
C ASP A 76 -6.66 -6.82 13.37
N ASP A 77 -5.89 -5.73 13.35
CA ASP A 77 -6.41 -4.38 13.59
C ASP A 77 -7.47 -4.00 12.56
N ARG A 78 -7.22 -4.29 11.28
CA ARG A 78 -8.19 -4.03 10.20
C ARG A 78 -9.44 -4.89 10.31
N LEU A 79 -9.30 -6.17 10.64
CA LEU A 79 -10.44 -7.06 10.90
C LEU A 79 -11.29 -6.55 12.05
N ARG A 80 -10.66 -6.12 13.14
CA ARG A 80 -11.36 -5.53 14.28
C ARG A 80 -12.12 -4.25 13.93
N VAL A 81 -11.54 -3.39 13.09
CA VAL A 81 -12.23 -2.19 12.59
C VAL A 81 -13.44 -2.58 11.73
N LEU A 82 -13.28 -3.56 10.83
CA LEU A 82 -14.38 -4.07 10.00
C LEU A 82 -15.50 -4.67 10.85
N ASP A 83 -15.17 -5.40 11.91
CA ASP A 83 -16.15 -5.99 12.84
C ASP A 83 -16.94 -4.90 13.59
N GLU A 84 -16.29 -3.82 14.03
CA GLU A 84 -17.01 -2.71 14.68
C GLU A 84 -17.90 -1.98 13.68
N LEU A 85 -17.43 -1.75 12.44
CA LEU A 85 -18.24 -1.14 11.38
C LEU A 85 -19.46 -2.00 11.01
N LEU A 86 -19.29 -3.32 10.93
CA LEU A 86 -20.40 -4.26 10.73
C LEU A 86 -21.42 -4.16 11.86
N ARG A 87 -20.93 -4.13 13.10
CA ARG A 87 -21.79 -4.02 14.28
C ARG A 87 -22.53 -2.69 14.32
N GLU A 88 -21.89 -1.60 13.90
CA GLU A 88 -22.51 -0.29 13.77
C GLU A 88 -23.58 -0.28 12.68
N ALA A 89 -23.28 -0.81 11.50
CA ALA A 89 -24.24 -0.96 10.43
C ALA A 89 -25.46 -1.81 10.86
N ASP A 90 -25.25 -2.90 11.58
CA ASP A 90 -26.34 -3.74 12.11
C ASP A 90 -27.21 -2.99 13.12
N ARG A 91 -26.61 -2.18 14.00
CA ARG A 91 -27.37 -1.31 14.92
C ARG A 91 -28.22 -0.31 14.14
N GLU A 92 -27.67 0.28 13.09
CA GLU A 92 -28.35 1.28 12.28
C GLU A 92 -29.48 0.67 11.44
N ILE A 93 -29.26 -0.50 10.85
CA ILE A 93 -30.30 -1.29 10.18
C ILE A 93 -31.44 -1.60 11.15
N ASN A 94 -31.12 -2.03 12.37
CA ASN A 94 -32.14 -2.32 13.38
C ASN A 94 -32.90 -1.06 13.81
N ARG A 95 -32.22 0.08 13.95
CA ARG A 95 -32.85 1.38 14.21
C ARG A 95 -33.81 1.78 13.10
N LEU A 96 -33.39 1.67 11.84
CA LEU A 96 -34.24 1.96 10.68
C LEU A 96 -35.44 1.02 10.60
N ARG A 97 -35.24 -0.28 10.84
CA ARG A 97 -36.33 -1.27 10.91
C ARG A 97 -37.34 -0.93 12.01
N GLN A 98 -36.87 -0.51 13.19
CA GLN A 98 -37.76 -0.05 14.27
C GLN A 98 -38.55 1.21 13.89
N GLN A 99 -37.91 2.18 13.25
CA GLN A 99 -38.59 3.40 12.76
C GLN A 99 -39.64 3.08 11.69
N LEU A 100 -39.35 2.16 10.77
CA LEU A 100 -40.32 1.67 9.79
C LEU A 100 -41.49 0.97 10.46
N ALA A 101 -41.23 0.07 11.43
CA ALA A 101 -42.28 -0.62 12.17
C ALA A 101 -43.18 0.36 12.93
N LEU A 102 -42.62 1.38 13.59
CA LEU A 102 -43.39 2.42 14.28
C LEU A 102 -44.24 3.25 13.31
N THR A 103 -43.70 3.57 12.12
CA THR A 103 -44.43 4.32 11.08
C THR A 103 -45.61 3.50 10.54
N GLN A 104 -45.38 2.21 10.25
CA GLN A 104 -46.43 1.29 9.81
C GLN A 104 -47.50 1.08 10.89
N GLN A 105 -47.10 0.95 12.16
CA GLN A 105 -48.04 0.81 13.28
C GLN A 105 -48.87 2.09 13.49
N LYS A 106 -48.28 3.27 13.28
CA LYS A 106 -48.98 4.55 13.35
C LYS A 106 -50.00 4.68 12.20
N GLN A 107 -49.68 4.21 11.00
CA GLN A 107 -50.64 4.16 9.88
C GLN A 107 -51.79 3.17 10.12
N THR A 108 -51.52 1.99 10.72
CA THR A 108 -52.60 1.03 11.04
C THR A 108 -53.52 1.51 12.15
N LYS A 109 -53.03 2.33 13.10
CA LYS A 109 -53.87 2.97 14.13
C LYS A 109 -54.60 4.23 13.65
N ALA A 110 -54.06 4.92 12.63
CA ALA A 110 -54.71 6.08 12.01
C ALA A 110 -55.77 5.70 10.96
N GLY A 111 -55.93 4.42 10.63
CA GLY A 111 -56.96 3.91 9.70
C GLY A 111 -58.40 3.91 10.23
N GLN A 112 -58.69 4.57 11.36
CA GLN A 112 -60.06 4.73 11.90
C GLN A 112 -60.61 6.16 11.84
N GLU A 113 -59.82 7.16 11.45
CA GLU A 113 -60.34 8.52 11.24
C GLU A 113 -60.12 8.98 9.80
N ALA A 114 -61.24 9.12 9.10
CA ALA A 114 -61.34 9.66 7.75
C ALA A 114 -60.77 11.09 7.71
N GLY A 115 -59.72 11.29 6.93
CA GLY A 115 -59.08 12.58 6.65
C GLY A 115 -58.31 12.50 5.32
N PRO A 116 -58.17 13.63 4.60
CA PRO A 116 -58.28 13.70 3.15
C PRO A 116 -57.12 13.02 2.41
N ASP A 117 -57.44 12.49 1.23
CA ASP A 117 -56.55 11.87 0.25
C ASP A 117 -55.22 12.62 0.11
N ILE A 118 -54.23 12.19 0.89
CA ILE A 118 -52.84 12.35 0.52
C ILE A 118 -52.65 11.26 -0.52
N LEU A 119 -52.57 11.68 -1.79
CA LEU A 119 -52.12 10.85 -2.89
C LEU A 119 -50.83 10.15 -2.44
N MET A 120 -51.00 8.92 -1.98
CA MET A 120 -49.93 7.94 -1.87
C MET A 120 -49.25 7.98 -3.22
N TYR A 121 -47.93 8.17 -3.25
CA TYR A 121 -47.14 7.76 -4.41
C TYR A 121 -47.46 6.29 -4.60
N GLU A 122 -48.38 6.06 -5.53
CA GLU A 122 -48.87 4.78 -5.93
C GLU A 122 -47.62 3.98 -6.29
N LYS A 123 -47.33 3.00 -5.44
CA LYS A 123 -46.67 1.73 -5.77
C LYS A 123 -45.93 1.86 -7.10
N SER A 124 -44.66 2.28 -7.05
CA SER A 124 -43.79 2.40 -8.23
C SER A 124 -44.10 1.24 -9.17
N GLN A 125 -44.89 1.52 -10.21
CA GLN A 125 -45.19 0.52 -11.22
C GLN A 125 -43.82 0.05 -11.69
N PRO A 126 -43.55 -1.26 -11.75
CA PRO A 126 -42.28 -1.72 -12.29
C PRO A 126 -42.20 -1.09 -13.67
N LEU A 127 -41.28 -0.12 -13.85
CA LEU A 127 -41.03 0.43 -15.16
C LEU A 127 -40.74 -0.78 -16.03
N SER A 128 -41.44 -0.90 -17.16
CA SER A 128 -41.16 -1.98 -18.10
C SER A 128 -39.65 -2.01 -18.33
N ALA A 129 -39.02 -3.18 -18.32
CA ALA A 129 -37.57 -3.33 -18.42
C ALA A 129 -36.94 -2.55 -19.60
N THR A 130 -37.76 -2.22 -20.60
CA THR A 130 -37.44 -1.34 -21.73
C THR A 130 -37.27 0.13 -21.34
N ALA A 131 -38.08 0.68 -20.44
CA ALA A 131 -38.01 2.05 -19.96
C ALA A 131 -36.83 2.28 -19.00
N GLU A 132 -36.54 1.32 -18.12
CA GLU A 132 -35.34 1.37 -17.27
C GLU A 132 -34.06 1.35 -18.11
N LYS A 133 -34.03 0.52 -19.15
CA LYS A 133 -32.92 0.45 -20.11
C LYS A 133 -32.71 1.80 -20.82
N ARG A 134 -33.79 2.48 -21.25
CA ARG A 134 -33.71 3.79 -21.90
C ARG A 134 -33.15 4.86 -20.95
N LEU A 135 -33.65 4.92 -19.72
CA LEU A 135 -33.13 5.85 -18.70
C LEU A 135 -31.65 5.63 -18.43
N MET A 136 -31.20 4.37 -18.34
CA MET A 136 -29.80 4.05 -18.13
C MET A 136 -28.91 4.45 -19.33
N MET A 137 -29.42 4.30 -20.57
CA MET A 137 -28.70 4.77 -21.77
C MET A 137 -28.52 6.29 -21.77
N VAL A 138 -29.55 7.05 -21.38
CA VAL A 138 -29.47 8.52 -21.25
C VAL A 138 -28.49 8.93 -20.16
N TYR A 139 -28.51 8.27 -19.00
CA TYR A 139 -27.58 8.55 -17.91
C TYR A 139 -26.12 8.33 -18.31
N LEU A 140 -25.82 7.25 -19.05
CA LEU A 140 -24.47 6.97 -19.53
C LEU A 140 -24.02 7.99 -20.59
N SER A 141 -24.93 8.46 -21.43
CA SER A 141 -24.62 9.55 -22.36
C SER A 141 -24.32 10.86 -21.63
N GLN A 142 -25.05 11.20 -20.57
CA GLN A 142 -24.79 12.38 -19.75
C GLN A 142 -23.47 12.27 -18.96
N ALA A 143 -23.09 11.05 -18.57
CA ALA A 143 -21.80 10.76 -17.94
C ALA A 143 -20.60 10.80 -18.93
N GLY A 144 -20.85 11.06 -20.22
CA GLY A 144 -19.82 11.24 -21.23
C GLY A 144 -19.37 9.97 -21.95
N PHE A 145 -20.09 8.86 -21.81
CA PHE A 145 -19.81 7.64 -22.58
C PHE A 145 -20.24 7.81 -24.04
N SER A 146 -19.44 7.28 -24.96
CA SER A 146 -19.74 7.32 -26.38
C SER A 146 -20.90 6.38 -26.73
N ALA A 147 -21.68 6.72 -27.77
CA ALA A 147 -22.78 5.87 -28.25
C ALA A 147 -22.32 4.44 -28.59
N GLN A 148 -21.06 4.26 -28.99
CA GLN A 148 -20.47 2.96 -29.26
C GLN A 148 -20.27 2.13 -27.97
N GLU A 149 -19.80 2.75 -26.89
CA GLU A 149 -19.62 2.07 -25.60
C GLU A 149 -20.97 1.69 -24.99
N ILE A 150 -21.96 2.57 -25.09
CA ILE A 150 -23.33 2.30 -24.64
C ILE A 150 -23.94 1.13 -25.45
N SER A 151 -23.73 1.08 -26.77
CA SER A 151 -24.20 -0.05 -27.60
C SER A 151 -23.57 -1.39 -27.19
N ASN A 152 -22.28 -1.38 -26.81
CA ASN A 152 -21.58 -2.58 -26.35
C ASN A 152 -22.09 -3.05 -24.98
N CYS A 153 -22.40 -2.13 -24.07
CA CYS A 153 -22.93 -2.44 -22.74
C CYS A 153 -24.33 -3.07 -22.80
N PHE A 154 -25.20 -2.59 -23.69
CA PHE A 154 -26.59 -3.06 -23.78
C PHE A 154 -26.84 -4.08 -24.88
N GLN A 155 -25.80 -4.47 -25.64
CA GLN A 155 -25.87 -5.37 -26.79
C GLN A 155 -26.97 -4.94 -27.78
N CYS A 156 -27.07 -3.64 -28.04
CA CYS A 156 -28.08 -3.05 -28.92
C CYS A 156 -27.43 -2.48 -30.18
N GLN A 157 -28.23 -2.28 -31.23
CA GLN A 157 -27.72 -1.61 -32.42
C GLN A 157 -27.44 -0.14 -32.11
N ARG A 158 -26.34 0.39 -32.62
CA ARG A 158 -25.93 1.79 -32.41
C ARG A 158 -27.02 2.78 -32.81
N GLU A 159 -27.73 2.50 -33.90
CA GLU A 159 -28.84 3.32 -34.39
C GLU A 159 -30.01 3.40 -33.39
N GLU A 160 -30.23 2.37 -32.58
CA GLU A 160 -31.27 2.36 -31.55
C GLU A 160 -30.88 3.25 -30.36
N VAL A 161 -29.60 3.26 -29.99
CA VAL A 161 -29.07 4.13 -28.94
C VAL A 161 -29.12 5.59 -29.38
N GLU A 162 -28.71 5.89 -30.61
CA GLU A 162 -28.78 7.25 -31.16
C GLU A 162 -30.22 7.76 -31.28
N ARG A 163 -31.20 6.89 -31.61
CA ARG A 163 -32.62 7.26 -31.60
C ARG A 163 -33.15 7.57 -30.20
N VAL A 164 -32.80 6.77 -29.19
CA VAL A 164 -33.24 7.02 -27.81
C VAL A 164 -32.64 8.31 -27.27
N LEU A 165 -31.37 8.59 -27.56
CA LEU A 165 -30.72 9.84 -27.17
C LEU A 165 -31.27 11.06 -27.92
N ALA A 166 -31.74 10.89 -29.16
CA ALA A 166 -32.39 11.95 -29.93
C ALA A 166 -33.83 12.23 -29.47
N GLU A 167 -34.57 11.22 -29.02
CA GLU A 167 -35.95 11.37 -28.50
C GLU A 167 -36.00 12.08 -27.15
N ASP A 168 -35.00 11.87 -26.28
CA ASP A 168 -34.92 12.48 -24.95
C ASP A 168 -34.08 13.78 -24.89
N SER A 169 -33.68 14.33 -26.04
CA SER A 169 -33.02 15.64 -26.10
C SER A 169 -34.06 16.76 -25.99
N PRO A 170 -34.08 17.57 -24.91
CA PRO A 170 -34.97 18.71 -24.82
C PRO A 170 -34.59 19.77 -25.89
N PRO A 171 -35.56 20.48 -26.50
CA PRO A 171 -35.26 21.57 -27.41
C PRO A 171 -34.63 22.72 -26.62
N GLY A 172 -33.32 22.91 -26.76
CA GLY A 172 -32.63 24.08 -26.23
C GLY A 172 -31.34 23.78 -25.47
N SER A 173 -30.32 23.32 -26.17
CA SER A 173 -28.95 23.72 -25.85
C SER A 173 -28.21 24.06 -27.15
N GLU A 174 -28.74 25.09 -27.83
CA GLU A 174 -27.90 25.87 -28.73
C GLU A 174 -26.78 26.52 -27.88
N ILE A 175 -25.57 26.15 -28.25
CA ILE A 175 -24.30 26.69 -27.84
C ILE A 175 -24.13 28.06 -28.50
N ALA A 176 -24.08 29.13 -27.71
CA ALA A 176 -23.19 30.30 -27.87
C ALA A 176 -23.46 31.32 -26.74
#